data_AF-A0A318E2Y6-F1
#
_entry.id   AF-A0A318E2Y6-F1
#
_cell.length_a   1.000
_cell.length_b   1.000
_cell.length_c   1.000
_cell.angle_alpha   90.00
_cell.angle_beta   90.00
_cell.angle_gamma   90.00
#
_symmetry.space_group_name_H-M   'P 1'
#
loop_
_entity.id
_entity.type
_entity.pdbx_description
1 polymer ?
#
loop_
_entity_poly.entity_id
_entity_poly.type
_entity_poly.pdbx_seq_one_letter_code
_entity_poly.pdbx_strand_id
1 'polypeptide(L)'
;MNKKLKIYLAIIYSIFLITLIVFAFKFGLKVDLINLLFFSIIGLLISNFSMFFNSMTEISTSMNLPILITVFFLFNPFWAGLISAIGTVAVKFKKKQFVWYKFVFNRADFFLAGAFAAWIFKISRFHLDGNSFPFLSVLLASIVYFLINNLLVYIVINLADNDVNQLSLLNYFRELSKNLIVSYFLGLILLASFIYFGRIFFSLIIILLFTQLSALEIINDFLI
;
A
#
# COMPACT_ATOMS: atom_id res chain seq x y z
N MET A 1 -14.10 20.15 12.89
CA MET A 1 -12.86 19.97 12.11
C MET A 1 -12.17 21.32 11.98
N ASN A 2 -10.92 21.42 12.45
CA ASN A 2 -10.12 22.64 12.47
C ASN A 2 -9.98 23.24 11.04
N LYS A 3 -9.95 24.57 10.91
CA LYS A 3 -9.76 25.27 9.62
C LYS A 3 -8.46 24.82 8.94
N LYS A 4 -7.40 24.59 9.72
CA LYS A 4 -6.12 24.06 9.21
C LYS A 4 -6.28 22.71 8.54
N LEU A 5 -6.99 21.77 9.18
CA LEU A 5 -7.28 20.45 8.62
C LEU A 5 -8.15 20.53 7.36
N LYS A 6 -9.15 21.43 7.30
CA LYS A 6 -9.96 21.65 6.09
C LYS A 6 -9.11 22.09 4.89
N ILE A 7 -8.24 23.08 5.10
CA ILE A 7 -7.34 23.60 4.06
C ILE A 7 -6.39 22.50 3.60
N TYR A 8 -5.80 21.76 4.54
CA TYR A 8 -4.90 20.66 4.22
C TYR A 8 -5.59 19.58 3.36
N LEU A 9 -6.78 19.12 3.75
CA LEU A 9 -7.52 18.13 2.96
C LEU A 9 -7.87 18.65 1.56
N ALA A 10 -8.27 19.92 1.45
CA ALA A 10 -8.56 20.53 0.15
C ALA A 10 -7.33 20.54 -0.77
N ILE A 11 -6.14 20.83 -0.23
CA ILE A 11 -4.88 20.77 -0.98
C ILE A 11 -4.61 19.34 -1.46
N ILE A 12 -4.70 18.34 -0.58
CA ILE A 12 -4.45 16.94 -0.95
C ILE A 12 -5.44 16.44 -2.00
N TYR A 13 -6.73 16.77 -1.86
CA TYR A 13 -7.73 16.40 -2.86
C TYR A 13 -7.49 17.08 -4.20
N SER A 14 -7.03 18.34 -4.21
CA SER A 14 -6.67 19.05 -5.44
C SER A 14 -5.46 18.41 -6.11
N ILE A 15 -4.40 18.10 -5.35
CA ILE A 15 -3.20 17.40 -5.86
C ILE A 15 -3.58 16.02 -6.40
N PHE A 16 -4.42 15.28 -5.68
CA PHE A 16 -4.96 14.00 -6.13
C PHE A 16 -5.70 14.13 -7.47
N LEU A 17 -6.66 15.05 -7.59
CA LEU A 17 -7.41 15.24 -8.82
C LEU A 17 -6.52 15.64 -10.00
N ILE A 18 -5.59 16.58 -9.80
CA ILE A 18 -4.64 17.00 -10.83
C ILE A 18 -3.79 15.81 -11.27
N THR A 19 -3.21 15.06 -10.32
CA THR A 19 -2.36 13.91 -10.61
C THR A 19 -3.16 12.82 -11.33
N LEU A 20 -4.39 12.54 -10.89
CA LEU A 20 -5.29 11.57 -11.51
C LEU A 20 -5.56 11.93 -12.96
N ILE A 21 -5.92 13.18 -13.25
CA ILE A 21 -6.21 13.64 -14.61
C ILE A 21 -4.96 13.57 -15.48
N VAL A 22 -3.83 14.11 -15.02
CA VAL A 22 -2.56 14.11 -15.78
C VAL A 22 -2.11 12.69 -16.08
N PHE A 23 -2.15 11.79 -15.11
CA PHE A 23 -1.73 10.40 -15.30
C PHE A 23 -2.74 9.60 -16.12
N ALA A 24 -4.04 9.87 -16.01
CA ALA A 24 -5.06 9.26 -16.87
C ALA A 24 -4.81 9.59 -18.34
N PHE A 25 -4.57 10.86 -18.67
CA PHE A 25 -4.26 11.26 -20.05
C PHE A 25 -2.95 10.65 -20.56
N LYS A 26 -1.91 10.61 -19.73
CA LYS A 26 -0.58 10.14 -20.14
C LYS A 26 -0.46 8.62 -20.22
N PHE A 27 -1.18 7.89 -19.38
CA PHE A 27 -0.95 6.46 -19.15
C PHE A 27 -2.22 5.58 -19.20
N GLY A 28 -3.43 6.16 -19.27
CA GLY A 28 -4.68 5.41 -19.12
C GLY A 28 -5.01 4.43 -20.23
N LEU A 29 -4.53 4.63 -21.45
CA LEU A 29 -5.01 3.88 -22.63
C LEU A 29 -4.51 2.42 -22.74
N LYS A 30 -3.39 2.08 -22.11
CA LYS A 30 -2.82 0.71 -22.18
C LYS A 30 -2.90 0.05 -20.82
N VAL A 31 -3.68 -1.03 -20.73
CA VAL A 31 -3.80 -1.83 -19.52
C VAL A 31 -4.03 -3.30 -19.83
N ASP A 32 -3.36 -4.16 -19.08
CA ASP A 32 -3.70 -5.57 -19.00
C ASP A 32 -4.84 -5.72 -17.98
N LEU A 33 -6.07 -5.87 -18.48
CA LEU A 33 -7.27 -5.98 -17.66
C LEU A 33 -7.24 -7.19 -16.73
N ILE A 34 -6.63 -8.30 -17.16
CA ILE A 34 -6.60 -9.54 -16.37
C ILE A 34 -5.71 -9.34 -15.16
N ASN A 35 -4.50 -8.81 -15.37
CA ASN A 35 -3.61 -8.48 -14.27
C ASN A 35 -4.22 -7.37 -13.39
N LEU A 36 -4.89 -6.38 -13.97
CA LEU A 36 -5.52 -5.31 -13.20
C LEU A 36 -6.57 -5.86 -12.23
N LEU A 37 -7.50 -6.69 -12.73
CA LEU A 37 -8.52 -7.32 -11.90
C LEU A 37 -7.89 -8.21 -10.83
N PHE A 38 -6.89 -9.01 -11.21
CA PHE A 38 -6.17 -9.89 -10.28
C PHE A 38 -5.56 -9.12 -9.10
N PHE A 39 -4.79 -8.05 -9.37
CA PHE A 39 -4.14 -7.28 -8.31
C PHE A 39 -5.13 -6.43 -7.51
N SER A 40 -6.21 -5.92 -8.11
CA SER A 40 -7.28 -5.26 -7.35
C SER A 40 -7.97 -6.22 -6.39
N ILE A 41 -8.30 -7.43 -6.83
CA ILE A 41 -8.96 -8.46 -6.00
C ILE A 41 -8.01 -8.93 -4.88
N ILE A 42 -6.76 -9.27 -5.21
CA ILE A 42 -5.78 -9.69 -4.20
C ILE A 42 -5.53 -8.58 -3.18
N GLY A 43 -5.36 -7.34 -3.62
CA GLY A 43 -5.19 -6.21 -2.72
C GLY A 43 -6.37 -6.10 -1.74
N LEU A 44 -7.60 -6.21 -2.26
CA LEU A 44 -8.82 -6.17 -1.44
C LEU A 44 -8.88 -7.33 -0.45
N LEU A 45 -8.60 -8.56 -0.89
CA LEU A 45 -8.60 -9.74 -0.02
C LEU A 45 -7.59 -9.58 1.11
N ILE A 46 -6.39 -9.10 0.80
CA ILE A 46 -5.32 -8.93 1.80
C ILE A 46 -5.66 -7.80 2.78
N SER A 47 -6.18 -6.68 2.29
CA SER A 47 -6.58 -5.55 3.14
C SER A 47 -7.73 -5.88 4.09
N ASN A 48 -8.47 -6.95 3.80
CA ASN A 48 -9.60 -7.42 4.59
C ASN A 48 -9.35 -8.81 5.18
N PHE A 49 -8.11 -9.32 5.12
CA PHE A 49 -7.81 -10.70 5.48
C PHE A 49 -8.12 -11.01 6.94
N SER A 50 -7.81 -10.08 7.85
CA SER A 50 -8.16 -10.21 9.27
C SER A 50 -9.66 -10.40 9.44
N MET A 51 -10.50 -9.74 8.63
CA MET A 51 -11.93 -9.94 8.68
C MET A 51 -12.38 -11.33 8.18
N PHE A 52 -11.70 -11.89 7.18
CA PHE A 52 -12.06 -13.18 6.59
C PHE A 52 -11.53 -14.39 7.38
N PHE A 53 -10.40 -14.25 8.06
CA PHE A 53 -9.69 -15.39 8.67
C PHE A 53 -9.41 -15.25 10.18
N ASN A 54 -9.47 -14.06 10.79
CA ASN A 54 -9.22 -13.87 12.22
C ASN A 54 -10.24 -12.94 12.90
N SER A 55 -11.28 -13.52 13.50
CA SER A 55 -12.14 -12.82 14.47
C SER A 55 -11.46 -12.57 15.83
N MET A 56 -10.24 -13.08 16.05
CA MET A 56 -9.60 -13.14 17.38
C MET A 56 -8.22 -12.47 17.50
N THR A 57 -7.46 -12.16 16.44
CA THR A 57 -6.10 -11.59 16.60
C THR A 57 -5.85 -10.33 15.76
N GLU A 58 -5.29 -9.31 16.42
CA GLU A 58 -4.92 -8.00 15.88
C GLU A 58 -3.57 -8.02 15.13
N ILE A 59 -3.28 -9.05 14.34
CA ILE A 59 -2.08 -9.00 13.48
C ILE A 59 -2.33 -7.99 12.35
N SER A 60 -1.86 -6.77 12.59
CA SER A 60 -1.88 -5.64 11.67
C SER A 60 -0.57 -5.53 10.88
N THR A 61 0.01 -6.65 10.46
CA THR A 61 1.11 -6.58 9.49
C THR A 61 0.53 -6.10 8.16
N SER A 62 0.82 -4.83 7.83
CA SER A 62 0.33 -4.17 6.62
C SER A 62 0.93 -4.83 5.37
N MET A 63 0.35 -5.95 4.92
CA MET A 63 0.78 -6.72 3.74
C MET A 63 0.50 -6.03 2.40
N ASN A 64 0.07 -4.77 2.43
CA ASN A 64 -0.21 -3.99 1.22
C ASN A 64 1.06 -3.70 0.42
N LEU A 65 2.15 -3.28 1.08
CA LEU A 65 3.39 -2.92 0.38
C LEU A 65 4.03 -4.10 -0.38
N PRO A 66 4.15 -5.32 0.19
CA PRO A 66 4.65 -6.49 -0.54
C PRO A 66 3.94 -6.76 -1.88
N ILE A 67 2.61 -6.65 -1.92
CA ILE A 67 1.84 -6.84 -3.17
C ILE A 67 2.08 -5.67 -4.12
N LEU A 68 2.05 -4.45 -3.58
CA LEU A 68 2.18 -3.22 -4.36
C LEU A 68 3.54 -3.09 -5.03
N ILE A 69 4.59 -3.69 -4.48
CA ILE A 69 5.88 -3.84 -5.17
C ILE A 69 5.73 -4.50 -6.55
N THR A 70 4.94 -5.57 -6.62
CA THR A 70 4.66 -6.25 -7.90
C THR A 70 3.80 -5.38 -8.82
N VAL A 71 2.88 -4.61 -8.25
CA VAL A 71 2.06 -3.64 -9.00
C VAL A 71 2.93 -2.53 -9.60
N PHE A 72 3.90 -1.99 -8.86
CA PHE A 72 4.81 -0.95 -9.36
C PHE A 72 5.67 -1.43 -10.53
N PHE A 73 6.01 -2.72 -10.55
CA PHE A 73 6.75 -3.35 -11.64
C PHE A 73 5.89 -3.51 -12.91
N LEU A 74 4.64 -3.96 -12.76
CA LEU A 74 3.80 -4.34 -13.91
C LEU A 74 3.01 -3.19 -14.50
N PHE A 75 2.59 -2.24 -13.67
CA PHE A 75 1.66 -1.18 -14.08
C PHE A 75 2.35 0.15 -14.25
N ASN A 76 1.79 0.94 -15.17
CA ASN A 76 2.14 2.34 -15.28
C ASN A 76 1.61 3.14 -14.06
N PRO A 77 2.07 4.38 -13.86
CA PRO A 77 1.73 5.19 -12.69
C PRO A 77 0.24 5.35 -12.43
N PHE A 78 -0.57 5.46 -13.49
CA PHE A 78 -2.01 5.65 -13.34
C PHE A 78 -2.69 4.41 -12.73
N TRP A 79 -2.46 3.23 -13.34
CA TRP A 79 -3.10 1.99 -12.91
C TRP A 79 -2.54 1.50 -11.58
N ALA A 80 -1.24 1.71 -11.32
CA ALA A 80 -0.67 1.42 -10.01
C ALA A 80 -1.33 2.25 -8.90
N GLY A 81 -1.53 3.56 -9.15
CA GLY A 81 -2.27 4.43 -8.23
C GLY A 81 -3.70 3.95 -7.99
N LEU A 82 -4.44 3.57 -9.05
CA LEU A 82 -5.79 3.03 -8.91
C LEU A 82 -5.84 1.72 -8.13
N ILE A 83 -4.92 0.78 -8.40
CA ILE A 83 -4.83 -0.49 -7.67
C ILE A 83 -4.48 -0.22 -6.20
N SER A 84 -3.56 0.70 -5.90
CA SER A 84 -3.29 1.11 -4.53
C SER A 84 -4.51 1.73 -3.84
N ALA A 85 -5.27 2.58 -4.53
CA ALA A 85 -6.46 3.22 -3.97
C ALA A 85 -7.64 2.27 -3.80
N ILE A 86 -7.85 1.29 -4.68
CA ILE A 86 -8.98 0.36 -4.62
C ILE A 86 -8.61 -0.86 -3.77
N GLY A 87 -7.44 -1.46 -4.03
CA GLY A 87 -6.97 -2.66 -3.35
C GLY A 87 -6.84 -2.48 -1.85
N THR A 88 -6.50 -1.28 -1.37
CA THR A 88 -6.29 -1.03 0.07
C THR A 88 -7.57 -0.67 0.85
N VAL A 89 -8.76 -0.90 0.28
CA VAL A 89 -10.02 -0.57 0.96
C VAL A 89 -10.26 -1.60 2.06
N ALA A 90 -10.23 -1.14 3.31
CA ALA A 90 -10.65 -1.94 4.46
C ALA A 90 -12.16 -1.74 4.72
N VAL A 91 -12.92 -2.82 4.60
CA VAL A 91 -14.35 -2.88 4.86
C VAL A 91 -14.56 -3.01 6.37
N LYS A 92 -15.13 -1.97 6.98
CA LYS A 92 -15.48 -1.97 8.42
C LYS A 92 -16.99 -2.14 8.58
N PHE A 93 -17.43 -3.24 9.21
CA PHE A 93 -18.85 -3.53 9.44
C PHE A 93 -19.47 -2.78 10.64
N LYS A 94 -18.68 -2.02 11.41
CA LYS A 94 -19.21 -1.24 12.55
C LYS A 94 -19.89 0.06 12.08
N LYS A 95 -21.22 0.01 11.97
CA LYS A 95 -22.16 1.04 11.48
C LYS A 95 -22.12 2.43 12.14
N LYS A 96 -21.37 2.70 13.22
CA LYS A 96 -21.63 3.92 14.02
C LYS A 96 -20.75 5.15 13.79
N GLN A 97 -19.63 5.10 13.07
CA GLN A 97 -18.82 6.31 12.82
C GLN A 97 -18.02 6.23 11.51
N PHE A 98 -18.69 6.04 10.36
CA PHE A 98 -17.99 6.16 9.08
C PHE A 98 -17.65 7.63 8.81
N VAL A 99 -16.36 7.96 8.93
CA VAL A 99 -15.86 9.32 8.74
C VAL A 99 -15.45 9.54 7.28
N TRP A 100 -16.37 10.05 6.45
CA TRP A 100 -16.19 10.22 5.00
C TRP A 100 -14.88 10.89 4.61
N TYR A 101 -14.50 11.99 5.26
CA TYR A 101 -13.28 12.71 4.90
C TYR A 101 -12.00 11.89 5.17
N LYS A 102 -11.98 11.05 6.22
CA LYS A 102 -10.85 10.14 6.50
C LYS A 102 -10.77 9.04 5.44
N PHE A 103 -11.92 8.52 5.01
CA PHE A 103 -11.97 7.53 3.93
C PHE A 103 -11.43 8.09 2.61
N VAL A 104 -11.96 9.24 2.17
CA VAL A 104 -11.53 9.89 0.92
C VAL A 104 -10.06 10.31 1.00
N PHE A 105 -9.60 10.81 2.15
CA PHE A 105 -8.18 11.08 2.39
C PHE A 105 -7.30 9.85 2.17
N ASN A 106 -7.63 8.73 2.80
CA ASN A 106 -6.86 7.50 2.61
C ASN A 106 -6.85 7.05 1.14
N ARG A 107 -7.98 7.18 0.42
CA ARG A 107 -8.03 6.81 -1.02
C ARG A 107 -7.13 7.71 -1.86
N ALA A 108 -7.16 9.01 -1.62
CA ALA A 108 -6.32 9.99 -2.29
C ALA A 108 -4.84 9.76 -1.98
N ASP A 109 -4.50 9.52 -0.71
CA ASP A 109 -3.14 9.26 -0.25
C ASP A 109 -2.56 7.97 -0.85
N PHE A 110 -3.29 6.85 -0.79
CA PHE A 110 -2.85 5.60 -1.42
C PHE A 110 -2.68 5.73 -2.94
N PHE A 111 -3.57 6.48 -3.61
CA PHE A 111 -3.39 6.77 -5.03
C PHE A 111 -2.09 7.52 -5.29
N LEU A 112 -1.85 8.62 -4.56
CA LEU A 112 -0.66 9.44 -4.72
C LEU A 112 0.61 8.62 -4.45
N ALA A 113 0.67 7.93 -3.30
CA ALA A 113 1.81 7.09 -2.94
C ALA A 113 2.09 6.01 -4.01
N GLY A 114 1.06 5.28 -4.44
CA GLY A 114 1.20 4.22 -5.45
C GLY A 114 1.60 4.75 -6.83
N ALA A 115 0.98 5.85 -7.25
CA ALA A 115 1.24 6.47 -8.55
C ALA A 115 2.67 7.03 -8.65
N PHE A 116 3.12 7.76 -7.62
CA PHE A 116 4.48 8.29 -7.58
C PHE A 116 5.53 7.18 -7.44
N ALA A 117 5.26 6.13 -6.65
CA ALA A 117 6.15 4.98 -6.54
C ALA A 117 6.36 4.27 -7.88
N ALA A 118 5.29 3.97 -8.62
CA ALA A 118 5.38 3.37 -9.95
C ALA A 118 6.03 4.31 -10.98
N TRP A 119 5.85 5.63 -10.83
CA TRP A 119 6.53 6.59 -11.68
C TRP A 119 8.04 6.63 -11.43
N ILE A 120 8.46 6.63 -10.17
CA ILE A 120 9.86 6.54 -9.78
C ILE A 120 10.46 5.22 -10.24
N PHE A 121 9.76 4.09 -10.04
CA PHE A 121 10.16 2.80 -10.58
C PHE A 121 10.47 2.88 -12.09
N LYS A 122 9.55 3.46 -12.87
CA LYS A 122 9.70 3.56 -14.33
C LYS A 122 10.93 4.39 -14.73
N ILE A 123 11.25 5.45 -13.99
CA ILE A 123 12.40 6.32 -14.28
C ILE A 123 13.71 5.67 -13.80
N SER A 124 13.71 5.07 -12.61
CA SER A 124 14.90 4.50 -12.00
C SER A 124 15.32 3.18 -12.65
N ARG A 125 14.36 2.39 -13.14
CA ARG A 125 14.58 1.07 -13.75
C ARG A 125 15.65 1.07 -14.81
N PHE A 126 15.59 2.03 -15.73
CA PHE A 126 16.56 2.13 -16.82
C PHE A 126 17.98 2.40 -16.30
N HIS A 127 18.11 3.22 -15.25
CA HIS A 127 19.40 3.71 -14.77
C HIS A 127 20.07 2.77 -13.75
N LEU A 128 19.29 2.04 -12.95
CA LEU A 128 19.82 1.26 -11.82
C LEU A 128 19.93 -0.22 -12.11
N ASP A 129 18.94 -0.81 -12.78
CA ASP A 129 18.88 -2.26 -12.95
C ASP A 129 18.90 -2.71 -14.42
N GLY A 130 18.56 -1.82 -15.36
CA GLY A 130 18.49 -2.12 -16.79
C GLY A 130 17.53 -3.27 -17.09
N ASN A 131 18.08 -4.39 -17.57
CA ASN A 131 17.33 -5.62 -17.88
C ASN A 131 17.44 -6.72 -16.81
N SER A 132 18.21 -6.51 -15.74
CA SER A 132 18.40 -7.51 -14.66
C SER A 132 17.19 -7.56 -13.71
N PHE A 133 17.18 -8.36 -12.63
CA PHE A 133 16.07 -8.32 -11.67
C PHE A 133 16.01 -6.95 -10.95
N PRO A 134 14.83 -6.31 -10.78
CA PRO A 134 14.71 -4.89 -10.40
C PRO A 134 14.88 -4.60 -8.90
N PHE A 135 16.00 -5.00 -8.29
CA PHE A 135 16.21 -4.80 -6.85
C PHE A 135 16.22 -3.31 -6.47
N LEU A 136 17.08 -2.50 -7.09
CA LEU A 136 17.29 -1.11 -6.65
C LEU A 136 16.11 -0.22 -7.00
N SER A 137 15.50 -0.41 -8.17
CA SER A 137 14.37 0.42 -8.61
C SER A 137 13.12 0.14 -7.78
N VAL A 138 12.88 -1.11 -7.39
CA VAL A 138 11.80 -1.47 -6.47
C VAL A 138 12.07 -0.92 -5.08
N LEU A 139 13.32 -0.93 -4.60
CA LEU A 139 13.67 -0.34 -3.31
C LEU A 139 13.34 1.16 -3.30
N LEU A 140 13.75 1.90 -4.33
CA LEU A 140 13.43 3.33 -4.45
C LEU A 140 11.92 3.58 -4.53
N ALA A 141 11.19 2.78 -5.31
CA ALA A 141 9.73 2.89 -5.39
C ALA A 141 9.07 2.65 -4.02
N SER A 142 9.56 1.66 -3.27
CA SER A 142 9.06 1.34 -1.92
C SER A 142 9.34 2.46 -0.93
N ILE A 143 10.53 3.07 -0.99
CA ILE A 143 10.88 4.25 -0.17
C ILE A 143 9.96 5.43 -0.51
N VAL A 144 9.73 5.70 -1.79
CA VAL A 144 8.85 6.81 -2.22
C VAL A 144 7.40 6.57 -1.78
N TYR A 145 6.89 5.36 -1.96
CA TYR A 145 5.57 4.97 -1.46
C TYR A 145 5.46 5.23 0.05
N PHE A 146 6.44 4.73 0.80
CA PHE A 146 6.48 4.85 2.25
C PHE A 146 6.57 6.31 2.71
N LEU A 147 7.43 7.12 2.09
CA LEU A 147 7.59 8.52 2.45
C LEU A 147 6.30 9.31 2.19
N ILE A 148 5.70 9.17 1.01
CA ILE A 148 4.47 9.92 0.65
C ILE A 148 3.33 9.52 1.59
N ASN A 149 3.04 8.23 1.70
CA ASN A 149 1.92 7.72 2.51
C ASN A 149 2.05 8.15 3.98
N ASN A 150 3.20 7.91 4.60
CA ASN A 150 3.37 8.17 6.03
C ASN A 150 3.51 9.67 6.34
N LEU A 151 4.11 10.47 5.44
CA LEU A 151 4.18 11.92 5.64
C LEU A 151 2.80 12.56 5.58
N LEU A 152 1.96 12.18 4.61
CA LEU A 152 0.61 12.72 4.48
C LEU A 152 -0.26 12.31 5.68
N VAL A 153 -0.21 11.03 6.07
CA VAL A 153 -0.92 10.53 7.26
C VAL A 153 -0.45 11.24 8.54
N TYR A 154 0.86 11.41 8.73
CA TYR A 154 1.42 12.11 9.89
C TYR A 154 0.87 13.54 10.02
N ILE A 155 0.85 14.30 8.93
CA ILE A 155 0.33 15.67 8.94
C ILE A 155 -1.16 15.69 9.28
N VAL A 156 -1.97 14.77 8.74
CA VAL A 156 -3.40 14.69 9.08
C VAL A 156 -3.62 14.39 10.54
N ILE A 157 -2.89 13.43 11.11
CA ILE A 157 -3.01 13.05 12.53
C ILE A 157 -2.71 14.26 13.42
N ASN A 158 -1.61 14.96 13.16
CA ASN A 158 -1.22 16.14 13.94
C ASN A 158 -2.17 17.32 13.80
N LEU A 159 -2.85 17.47 12.65
CA LEU A 159 -3.85 18.52 12.44
C LEU A 159 -5.25 18.15 12.96
N ALA A 160 -5.49 16.89 13.30
CA ALA A 160 -6.81 16.40 13.68
C ALA A 160 -7.17 16.63 15.16
N ASP A 161 -6.26 17.21 15.96
CA ASP A 161 -6.45 17.64 17.36
C ASP A 161 -7.02 16.57 18.34
N ASN A 162 -7.13 15.30 17.92
CA ASN A 162 -7.98 14.30 18.60
C ASN A 162 -7.25 13.03 19.12
N ASP A 163 -5.93 12.91 19.06
CA ASP A 163 -5.23 11.72 19.60
C ASP A 163 -3.94 12.04 20.38
N VAL A 164 -3.71 11.22 21.41
CA VAL A 164 -3.10 11.53 22.72
C VAL A 164 -1.57 11.54 22.76
N ASN A 165 -0.86 11.28 21.66
CA ASN A 165 0.61 11.30 21.67
C ASN A 165 1.16 11.95 20.40
N GLN A 166 1.50 13.24 20.48
CA GLN A 166 2.26 13.95 19.45
C GLN A 166 3.67 13.39 19.38
N LEU A 167 3.84 12.23 18.74
CA LEU A 167 5.14 11.67 18.45
C LEU A 167 5.89 12.63 17.51
N SER A 168 7.17 12.87 17.82
CA SER A 168 8.05 13.61 16.92
C SER A 168 8.13 12.87 15.58
N LEU A 169 8.27 13.62 14.49
CA LEU A 169 8.33 13.07 13.13
C LEU A 169 9.42 11.98 13.01
N LEU A 170 10.58 12.20 13.63
CA LEU A 170 11.68 11.23 13.65
C LEU A 170 11.29 9.92 14.35
N ASN A 171 10.61 9.99 15.50
CA ASN A 171 10.18 8.81 16.23
C ASN A 171 9.10 8.04 15.45
N TYR A 172 8.17 8.77 14.82
CA TYR A 172 7.13 8.18 13.97
C TYR A 172 7.74 7.38 12.80
N PHE A 173 8.66 7.99 12.05
CA PHE A 173 9.34 7.32 10.94
C PHE A 173 10.23 6.16 11.39
N ARG A 174 10.91 6.28 12.54
CA ARG A 174 11.77 5.23 13.09
C ARG A 174 10.99 3.96 13.46
N GLU A 175 9.80 4.11 14.03
CA GLU A 175 8.95 2.96 14.35
C GLU A 175 8.45 2.27 13.09
N LEU A 176 7.99 3.05 12.11
CA LEU A 176 7.42 2.51 10.87
C LEU A 176 8.48 1.90 9.92
N SER A 177 9.72 2.40 9.95
CA SER A 177 10.80 1.88 9.10
C SER A 177 11.18 0.43 9.41
N LYS A 178 10.93 -0.05 10.64
CA LYS A 178 11.18 -1.45 11.01
C LYS A 178 10.41 -2.42 10.12
N ASN A 179 9.17 -2.06 9.77
CA ASN A 179 8.30 -2.89 8.94
C ASN A 179 8.61 -2.77 7.44
N LEU A 180 9.30 -1.70 7.01
CA LEU A 180 9.62 -1.47 5.61
C LEU A 180 10.60 -2.53 5.07
N ILE A 181 11.62 -2.90 5.85
CA ILE A 181 12.65 -3.86 5.42
C ILE A 181 12.01 -5.24 5.18
N VAL A 182 11.22 -5.72 6.14
CA VAL A 182 10.51 -7.01 6.02
C VAL A 182 9.53 -6.99 4.85
N SER A 183 8.76 -5.91 4.72
CA SER A 183 7.81 -5.74 3.62
C SER A 183 8.49 -5.73 2.25
N TYR A 184 9.67 -5.12 2.16
CA TYR A 184 10.46 -5.08 0.94
C TYR A 184 10.92 -6.48 0.51
N PHE A 185 11.54 -7.24 1.41
CA PHE A 185 11.98 -8.61 1.09
C PHE A 185 10.81 -9.55 0.75
N LEU A 186 9.70 -9.46 1.48
CA LEU A 186 8.48 -10.19 1.13
C LEU A 186 7.97 -9.79 -0.27
N GLY A 187 8.00 -8.50 -0.59
CA GLY A 187 7.64 -8.01 -1.91
C GLY A 187 8.56 -8.49 -3.03
N LEU A 188 9.87 -8.65 -2.77
CA LEU A 188 10.80 -9.22 -3.75
C LEU A 188 10.50 -10.70 -4.01
N ILE A 189 10.18 -11.48 -2.96
CA ILE A 189 9.77 -12.90 -3.10
C ILE A 189 8.49 -12.99 -3.94
N LEU A 190 7.50 -12.15 -3.65
CA LEU A 190 6.26 -12.06 -4.41
C LEU A 190 6.50 -11.60 -5.86
N LEU A 191 7.38 -10.64 -6.09
CA LEU A 191 7.72 -10.20 -7.43
C LEU A 191 8.40 -11.32 -8.24
N ALA A 192 9.38 -12.00 -7.64
CA ALA A 192 10.06 -13.13 -8.26
C ALA A 192 9.07 -14.26 -8.56
N SER A 193 8.16 -14.58 -7.63
CA SER A 193 7.16 -15.61 -7.83
C SER A 193 6.24 -15.30 -8.99
N PHE A 194 5.81 -14.04 -9.13
CA PHE A 194 5.00 -13.59 -10.25
C PHE A 194 5.75 -13.69 -11.58
N ILE A 195 7.00 -13.21 -11.64
CA ILE A 195 7.79 -13.17 -12.87
C ILE A 195 8.08 -14.59 -13.38
N TYR A 196 8.49 -15.50 -12.49
CA TYR A 196 8.97 -16.83 -12.91
C TYR A 196 7.86 -17.89 -12.95
N PHE A 197 6.84 -17.79 -12.10
CA PHE A 197 5.82 -18.84 -11.92
C PHE A 197 4.39 -18.34 -12.12
N GLY A 198 4.19 -17.02 -12.32
CA GLY A 198 2.89 -16.43 -12.63
C GLY A 198 1.93 -16.31 -11.46
N ARG A 199 0.66 -16.03 -11.81
CA ARG A 199 -0.42 -15.65 -10.88
C ARG A 199 -0.76 -16.73 -9.84
N ILE A 200 -0.76 -18.00 -10.23
CA ILE A 200 -1.14 -19.11 -9.34
C ILE A 200 -0.12 -19.20 -8.20
N PHE A 201 1.17 -19.23 -8.51
CA PHE A 201 2.22 -19.36 -7.51
C PHE A 201 2.31 -18.10 -6.64
N PHE A 202 2.10 -16.91 -7.21
CA PHE A 202 1.96 -15.67 -6.47
C PHE A 202 0.87 -15.76 -5.39
N SER A 203 -0.32 -16.24 -5.74
CA SER A 203 -1.41 -16.46 -4.80
C SER A 203 -1.11 -17.53 -3.77
N LEU A 204 -0.42 -18.61 -4.14
CA LEU A 204 -0.02 -19.67 -3.20
C LEU A 204 0.95 -19.16 -2.14
N ILE A 205 1.95 -18.35 -2.50
CA ILE A 205 2.87 -17.76 -1.52
C ILE A 205 2.10 -16.86 -0.54
N ILE A 206 1.17 -16.05 -1.05
CA ILE A 206 0.30 -15.22 -0.19
C ILE A 206 -0.44 -16.11 0.82
N ILE A 207 -1.10 -17.17 0.36
CA ILE A 207 -1.84 -18.10 1.22
C ILE A 207 -0.90 -18.73 2.26
N LEU A 208 0.28 -19.20 1.83
CA LEU A 208 1.28 -19.81 2.72
C LEU A 208 1.73 -18.85 3.83
N LEU A 209 2.07 -17.61 3.48
CA LEU A 209 2.45 -16.57 4.44
C LEU A 209 1.36 -16.38 5.50
N PHE A 210 0.09 -16.32 5.09
CA PHE A 210 -1.01 -16.19 6.03
C PHE A 210 -1.22 -17.43 6.91
N THR A 211 -1.13 -18.63 6.34
CA THR A 211 -1.30 -19.87 7.13
C THR A 211 -0.20 -20.08 8.16
N GLN A 212 1.06 -19.74 7.83
CA GLN A 212 2.17 -19.82 8.77
C GLN A 212 2.01 -18.83 9.92
N LEU A 213 1.58 -17.60 9.65
CA LEU A 213 1.29 -16.63 10.71
C LEU A 213 0.20 -17.15 11.65
N SER A 214 -0.88 -17.73 11.14
CA SER A 214 -1.91 -18.33 12.00
C SER A 214 -1.43 -19.54 12.80
N ALA A 215 -0.54 -20.37 12.23
CA ALA A 215 -0.03 -21.56 12.91
C ALA A 215 0.95 -21.23 14.04
N LEU A 216 1.76 -20.18 13.87
CA LEU A 216 2.69 -19.72 14.90
C LEU A 216 1.96 -19.16 16.13
N GLU A 217 0.80 -18.52 15.94
CA GLU A 217 -0.06 -18.04 17.03
C GLU A 217 -0.68 -19.20 17.83
N ILE A 218 -1.19 -20.24 17.15
CA ILE A 218 -1.75 -21.42 17.82
C ILE A 218 -0.70 -22.10 18.72
N ILE A 219 0.55 -22.16 18.29
CA ILE A 219 1.64 -22.75 19.07
C ILE A 219 2.01 -21.88 20.28
N ASN A 220 2.01 -20.55 20.12
CA ASN A 220 2.26 -19.63 21.23
C ASN A 220 1.14 -19.65 22.27
N ASP A 221 -0.12 -19.78 21.85
CA ASP A 221 -1.27 -19.92 22.75
C ASP A 221 -1.29 -21.30 23.47
N PHE A 222 -0.62 -22.31 22.92
CA PHE A 222 -0.50 -23.64 23.53
C PHE A 222 0.67 -23.76 24.54
N LEU A 223 1.60 -22.79 24.53
CA LEU A 223 2.80 -22.78 25.36
C LEU A 223 2.72 -21.79 26.54
N ILE A 224 1.56 -21.18 26.77
CA ILE A 224 1.20 -20.37 27.95
C ILE A 224 0.15 -21.13 28.77
#